data_AF-A0A848UMI5-F1
#
_entry.id   AF-A0A848UMI5-F1
#
_cell.length_a   1.000
_cell.length_b   1.000
_cell.length_c   1.000
_cell.angle_alpha   90.00
_cell.angle_beta   90.00
_cell.angle_gamma   90.00
#
_symmetry.space_group_name_H-M   'P 1'
#
loop_
_entity.id
_entity.type
_entity.pdbx_description
1 polymer ?
#
loop_
_entity_poly.entity_id
_entity_poly.type
_entity_poly.pdbx_seq_one_letter_code
_entity_poly.pdbx_strand_id
1 'polypeptide(L)'
;AEAQAKLLEEQKAKKEAEAQAKLLEEQKAKEEAEAQAKLLEEQKAKEEAEAQAKLLAEQKVKEEAEAQAKLLEEQKAKEEAEAQAKLLEEQKAKKEAEAQAKLLEEQKVTNEAITSPTDDLGKSMLQLTQRADKAKAIQTELLKQFDVAVEIKNQNLKDLKEENDLSEQGIAVQPKPFKSVTAENNALKALKVQLDEIIEQRSQQLEDLKSMYNERSKVATQNLDEVNLFYKKEIERLTAEQLRATTTRSQLESRLEEIRIATEFEKRRRIKRAAFDNEEERFAQDRATLESIRTSTATSETALTSEDFDFGEALGNNIKILKNINNVDSGFYLIIAVHTDKAKRNEFLSKVVASGRDTIDFFFDVNTNKYYIFYEKFDSIEAANNALKRKGSNPYNINMSLVKIENQ
;
A
#
# COMPACT_ATOMS: atom_id res chain seq x y z
N ALA A 1 25.53 38.85 94.61
CA ALA A 1 25.38 39.28 93.21
C ALA A 1 25.95 38.23 92.23
N GLU A 2 27.21 37.79 92.37
CA GLU A 2 27.83 36.82 91.44
C GLU A 2 27.20 35.42 91.42
N ALA A 3 26.74 34.88 92.55
CA ALA A 3 26.14 33.55 92.61
C ALA A 3 24.77 33.45 91.89
N GLN A 4 23.99 34.54 91.88
CA GLN A 4 22.71 34.60 91.15
C GLN A 4 22.90 34.78 89.65
N ALA A 5 23.94 35.51 89.23
CA ALA A 5 24.29 35.68 87.81
C ALA A 5 24.75 34.35 87.18
N LYS A 6 25.62 33.59 87.86
CA LYS A 6 26.06 32.26 87.39
C LYS A 6 24.93 31.24 87.29
N LEU A 7 24.00 31.24 88.26
CA LEU A 7 22.85 30.32 88.24
C LEU A 7 21.89 30.62 87.07
N LEU A 8 21.67 31.91 86.76
CA LEU A 8 20.85 32.33 85.63
C LEU A 8 21.49 31.97 84.29
N GLU A 9 22.81 32.13 84.17
CA GLU A 9 23.56 31.79 82.96
C GLU A 9 23.59 30.28 82.72
N GLU A 10 23.79 29.48 83.77
CA GLU A 10 23.75 28.01 83.69
C GLU A 10 22.33 27.47 83.37
N GLN A 11 21.28 28.09 83.93
CA GLN A 11 19.89 27.75 83.59
C GLN A 11 19.55 28.12 82.14
N LYS A 12 20.09 29.22 81.63
CA LYS A 12 19.87 29.65 80.24
C LYS A 12 20.59 28.73 79.26
N ALA A 13 21.82 28.36 79.55
CA ALA A 13 22.60 27.40 78.77
C ALA A 13 21.96 26.00 78.75
N LYS A 14 21.44 25.51 79.88
CA LYS A 14 20.68 24.25 79.92
C LYS A 14 19.41 24.30 79.08
N LYS A 15 18.64 25.39 79.17
CA LYS A 15 17.41 25.55 78.36
C LYS A 15 17.70 25.66 76.86
N GLU A 16 18.78 26.34 76.46
CA GLU A 16 19.20 26.41 75.06
C GLU A 16 19.67 25.04 74.54
N ALA A 17 20.47 24.31 75.32
CA ALA A 17 20.90 22.96 74.95
C ALA A 17 19.72 21.98 74.82
N GLU A 18 18.76 22.06 75.74
CA GLU A 18 17.56 21.23 75.73
C GLU A 18 16.61 21.59 74.57
N ALA A 19 16.52 22.87 74.20
CA ALA A 19 15.76 23.31 73.03
C ALA A 19 16.42 22.88 71.71
N GLN A 20 17.74 22.95 71.59
CA GLN A 20 18.48 22.49 70.40
C GLN A 20 18.40 20.97 70.24
N ALA A 21 18.48 20.21 71.35
CA ALA A 21 18.33 18.76 71.32
C ALA A 21 16.94 18.33 70.80
N LYS A 22 15.87 18.97 71.29
CA LYS A 22 14.50 18.71 70.81
C LYS A 22 14.32 19.06 69.33
N LEU A 23 14.91 20.14 68.86
CA LEU A 23 14.77 20.58 67.46
C LEU A 23 15.50 19.64 66.49
N LEU A 24 16.67 19.13 66.88
CA LEU A 24 17.40 18.10 66.12
C LEU A 24 16.66 16.76 66.08
N GLU A 25 16.03 16.37 67.19
CA GLU A 25 15.24 15.14 67.26
C GLU A 25 13.95 15.25 66.41
N GLU A 26 13.29 16.41 66.42
CA GLU A 26 12.12 16.67 65.57
C GLU A 26 12.49 16.74 64.07
N GLN A 27 13.64 17.31 63.72
CA GLN A 27 14.13 17.32 62.33
C GLN A 27 14.45 15.92 61.82
N LYS A 28 15.17 15.10 62.61
CA LYS A 28 15.44 13.70 62.25
C LYS A 28 14.17 12.89 62.07
N ALA A 29 13.19 13.05 62.97
CA ALA A 29 11.91 12.35 62.87
C ALA A 29 11.12 12.75 61.61
N LYS A 30 11.19 14.02 61.19
CA LYS A 30 10.56 14.49 59.94
C LYS A 30 11.28 13.96 58.70
N GLU A 31 12.61 14.00 58.67
CA GLU A 31 13.39 13.47 57.53
C GLU A 31 13.20 11.96 57.35
N GLU A 32 13.16 11.21 58.46
CA GLU A 32 12.95 9.75 58.41
C GLU A 32 11.51 9.40 57.97
N ALA A 33 10.51 10.15 58.42
CA ALA A 33 9.13 10.00 57.95
C ALA A 33 8.96 10.36 56.46
N GLU A 34 9.63 11.42 55.99
CA GLU A 34 9.58 11.83 54.59
C GLU A 34 10.32 10.83 53.68
N ALA A 35 11.44 10.26 54.13
CA ALA A 35 12.16 9.21 53.43
C ALA A 35 11.34 7.92 53.30
N GLN A 36 10.67 7.49 54.38
CA GLN A 36 9.79 6.30 54.34
C GLN A 36 8.57 6.53 53.44
N ALA A 37 7.98 7.72 53.43
CA ALA A 37 6.87 8.07 52.55
C ALA A 37 7.28 7.99 51.07
N LYS A 38 8.43 8.56 50.69
CA LYS A 38 8.96 8.48 49.31
C LYS A 38 9.24 7.05 48.88
N LEU A 39 9.78 6.20 49.76
CA LEU A 39 10.13 4.82 49.44
C LEU A 39 8.88 3.95 49.22
N LEU A 40 7.81 4.17 50.01
CA LEU A 40 6.52 3.52 49.82
C LEU A 40 5.81 3.98 48.54
N GLU A 41 5.92 5.25 48.20
CA GLU A 41 5.35 5.81 46.96
C GLU A 41 6.10 5.27 45.72
N GLU A 42 7.43 5.17 45.78
CA GLU A 42 8.25 4.57 44.72
C GLU A 42 7.98 3.06 44.56
N GLN A 43 7.80 2.31 45.65
CA GLN A 43 7.44 0.89 45.58
C GLN A 43 6.06 0.67 44.96
N LYS A 44 5.05 1.46 45.37
CA LYS A 44 3.71 1.38 44.76
C LYS A 44 3.74 1.72 43.27
N ALA A 45 4.49 2.76 42.87
CA ALA A 45 4.63 3.13 41.47
C ALA A 45 5.30 2.02 40.64
N LYS A 46 6.30 1.32 41.20
CA LYS A 46 6.95 0.17 40.55
C LYS A 46 6.01 -1.03 40.41
N GLU A 47 5.28 -1.40 41.47
CA GLU A 47 4.31 -2.51 41.42
C GLU A 47 3.16 -2.22 40.43
N GLU A 48 2.66 -0.98 40.40
CA GLU A 48 1.60 -0.58 39.48
C GLU A 48 2.08 -0.58 38.01
N ALA A 49 3.31 -0.11 37.76
CA ALA A 49 3.92 -0.18 36.43
C ALA A 49 4.16 -1.63 35.97
N GLU A 50 4.62 -2.51 36.86
CA GLU A 50 4.86 -3.92 36.54
C GLU A 50 3.55 -4.70 36.29
N ALA A 51 2.50 -4.39 37.06
CA ALA A 51 1.16 -4.95 36.85
C ALA A 51 0.54 -4.50 35.53
N GLN A 52 0.66 -3.21 35.17
CA GLN A 52 0.20 -2.69 33.88
C GLN A 52 0.98 -3.30 32.71
N ALA A 53 2.30 -3.47 32.84
CA ALA A 53 3.13 -4.12 31.81
C ALA A 53 2.72 -5.58 31.57
N LYS A 54 2.42 -6.34 32.62
CA LYS A 54 1.92 -7.73 32.49
C LYS A 54 0.54 -7.79 31.82
N LEU A 55 -0.38 -6.89 32.19
CA LEU A 55 -1.71 -6.82 31.59
C LEU A 55 -1.65 -6.48 30.09
N LEU A 56 -0.81 -5.52 29.71
CA LEU A 56 -0.59 -5.16 28.30
C LEU A 56 0.05 -6.30 27.50
N ALA A 57 1.01 -7.02 28.08
CA ALA A 57 1.62 -8.18 27.44
C ALA A 57 0.60 -9.32 27.24
N GLU A 58 -0.24 -9.58 28.23
CA GLU A 58 -1.27 -10.63 28.15
C GLU A 58 -2.39 -10.26 27.16
N GLN A 59 -2.78 -8.98 27.09
CA GLN A 59 -3.71 -8.48 26.08
C GLN A 59 -3.15 -8.62 24.66
N LYS A 60 -1.88 -8.23 24.44
CA LYS A 60 -1.23 -8.38 23.13
C LYS A 60 -1.22 -9.82 22.65
N VAL A 61 -0.85 -10.77 23.51
CA VAL A 61 -0.84 -12.21 23.15
C VAL A 61 -2.23 -12.72 22.79
N LYS A 62 -3.29 -12.28 23.50
CA LYS A 62 -4.67 -12.64 23.17
C LYS A 62 -5.16 -12.03 21.86
N GLU A 63 -4.87 -10.75 21.61
CA GLU A 63 -5.24 -10.08 20.37
C GLU A 63 -4.52 -10.69 19.16
N GLU A 64 -3.25 -11.04 19.31
CA GLU A 64 -2.46 -11.68 18.25
C GLU A 64 -2.98 -13.10 17.94
N ALA A 65 -3.37 -13.86 18.97
CA ALA A 65 -4.00 -15.17 18.80
C ALA A 65 -5.40 -15.08 18.15
N GLU A 66 -6.23 -14.11 18.53
CA GLU A 66 -7.53 -13.87 17.88
C GLU A 66 -7.38 -13.39 16.43
N ALA A 67 -6.39 -12.55 16.14
CA ALA A 67 -6.11 -12.08 14.79
C ALA A 67 -5.66 -13.23 13.89
N GLN A 68 -4.76 -14.10 14.37
CA GLN A 68 -4.35 -15.30 13.63
C GLN A 68 -5.50 -16.28 13.40
N ALA A 69 -6.37 -16.49 14.39
CA ALA A 69 -7.55 -17.34 14.25
C ALA A 69 -8.52 -16.82 13.19
N LYS A 70 -8.81 -15.51 13.19
CA LYS A 70 -9.65 -14.87 12.17
C LYS A 70 -9.03 -14.95 10.77
N LEU A 71 -7.72 -14.79 10.65
CA LEU A 71 -7.03 -14.84 9.37
C LEU A 71 -7.02 -16.26 8.78
N LEU A 72 -6.85 -17.29 9.62
CA LEU A 72 -6.98 -18.70 9.22
C LEU A 72 -8.42 -19.06 8.81
N GLU A 73 -9.42 -18.53 9.51
CA GLU A 73 -10.83 -18.75 9.19
C GLU A 73 -11.22 -18.05 7.88
N GLU A 74 -10.74 -16.81 7.66
CA GLU A 74 -10.94 -16.08 6.41
C GLU A 74 -10.22 -16.76 5.23
N GLN A 75 -8.99 -17.28 5.44
CA GLN A 75 -8.28 -18.06 4.42
C GLN A 75 -9.03 -19.34 4.06
N LYS A 76 -9.51 -20.10 5.05
CA LYS A 76 -10.33 -21.30 4.80
C LYS A 76 -11.62 -20.97 4.06
N ALA A 77 -12.33 -19.92 4.45
CA ALA A 77 -13.55 -19.49 3.77
C ALA A 77 -13.28 -19.06 2.32
N LYS A 78 -12.14 -18.39 2.06
CA LYS A 78 -11.71 -18.03 0.69
C LYS A 78 -11.32 -19.25 -0.13
N GLU A 79 -10.55 -20.19 0.41
CA GLU A 79 -10.19 -21.43 -0.29
C GLU A 79 -11.41 -22.30 -0.58
N GLU A 80 -12.34 -22.40 0.36
CA GLU A 80 -13.58 -23.16 0.18
C GLU A 80 -14.49 -22.51 -0.87
N ALA A 81 -14.60 -21.18 -0.87
CA ALA A 81 -15.34 -20.44 -1.91
C ALA A 81 -14.67 -20.58 -3.29
N GLU A 82 -13.33 -20.51 -3.37
CA GLU A 82 -12.57 -20.67 -4.61
C GLU A 82 -12.67 -22.12 -5.14
N ALA A 83 -12.66 -23.12 -4.26
CA ALA A 83 -12.89 -24.53 -4.59
C ALA A 83 -14.33 -24.80 -5.06
N GLN A 84 -15.34 -24.23 -4.39
CA GLN A 84 -16.73 -24.34 -4.81
C GLN A 84 -16.98 -23.64 -6.16
N ALA A 85 -16.37 -22.47 -6.39
CA ALA A 85 -16.44 -21.79 -7.68
C ALA A 85 -15.83 -22.64 -8.80
N LYS A 86 -14.63 -23.22 -8.58
CA LYS A 86 -13.99 -24.14 -9.54
C LYS A 86 -14.85 -25.39 -9.81
N LEU A 87 -15.46 -25.97 -8.77
CA LEU A 87 -16.33 -27.14 -8.92
C LEU A 87 -17.61 -26.80 -9.71
N LEU A 88 -18.21 -25.64 -9.45
CA LEU A 88 -19.39 -25.16 -10.19
C LEU A 88 -19.04 -24.88 -11.65
N GLU A 89 -17.88 -24.31 -11.92
CA GLU A 89 -17.39 -24.06 -13.27
C GLU A 89 -17.08 -25.37 -14.02
N GLU A 90 -16.45 -26.35 -13.36
CA GLU A 90 -16.21 -27.68 -13.92
C GLU A 90 -17.50 -28.44 -14.20
N GLN A 91 -18.48 -28.39 -13.28
CA GLN A 91 -19.80 -28.99 -13.48
C GLN A 91 -20.57 -28.32 -14.62
N LYS A 92 -20.45 -27.00 -14.76
CA LYS A 92 -21.05 -26.23 -15.85
C LYS A 92 -20.39 -26.59 -17.18
N ALA A 93 -19.05 -26.68 -17.22
CA ALA A 93 -18.30 -27.14 -18.38
C ALA A 93 -18.64 -28.59 -18.78
N LYS A 94 -18.81 -29.51 -17.81
CA LYS A 94 -19.24 -30.89 -18.05
C LYS A 94 -20.66 -30.99 -18.59
N LYS A 95 -21.63 -30.32 -17.98
CA LYS A 95 -23.02 -30.27 -18.48
C LYS A 95 -23.10 -29.65 -19.87
N GLU A 96 -22.26 -28.67 -20.14
CA GLU A 96 -22.19 -27.99 -21.42
C GLU A 96 -21.48 -28.82 -22.49
N ALA A 97 -20.46 -29.60 -22.11
CA ALA A 97 -19.84 -30.62 -22.98
C ALA A 97 -20.82 -31.77 -23.27
N GLU A 98 -21.61 -32.23 -22.30
CA GLU A 98 -22.68 -33.20 -22.52
C GLU A 98 -23.80 -32.64 -23.40
N ALA A 99 -24.19 -31.37 -23.20
CA ALA A 99 -25.17 -30.71 -24.07
C ALA A 99 -24.64 -30.51 -25.49
N GLN A 100 -23.37 -30.12 -25.65
CA GLN A 100 -22.71 -30.02 -26.96
C GLN A 100 -22.54 -31.40 -27.61
N ALA A 101 -22.16 -32.43 -26.86
CA ALA A 101 -22.06 -33.80 -27.36
C ALA A 101 -23.43 -34.32 -27.80
N LYS A 102 -24.49 -34.08 -27.01
CA LYS A 102 -25.87 -34.37 -27.42
C LYS A 102 -26.29 -33.56 -28.65
N LEU A 103 -25.91 -32.28 -28.75
CA LEU A 103 -26.21 -31.46 -29.93
C LEU A 103 -25.49 -32.01 -31.16
N LEU A 104 -24.20 -32.35 -31.07
CA LEU A 104 -23.39 -32.97 -32.12
C LEU A 104 -23.89 -34.38 -32.50
N GLU A 105 -24.46 -35.13 -31.55
CA GLU A 105 -25.01 -36.47 -31.75
C GLU A 105 -26.43 -36.43 -32.34
N GLU A 106 -27.27 -35.46 -31.95
CA GLU A 106 -28.53 -35.10 -32.63
C GLU A 106 -28.30 -34.47 -34.02
N GLN A 107 -27.17 -33.77 -34.20
CA GLN A 107 -26.74 -33.12 -35.45
C GLN A 107 -25.88 -34.03 -36.33
N LYS A 108 -25.64 -35.30 -35.98
CA LYS A 108 -25.24 -36.33 -36.95
C LYS A 108 -26.43 -36.61 -37.88
N VAL A 109 -26.82 -35.59 -38.63
CA VAL A 109 -27.86 -35.63 -39.62
C VAL A 109 -27.25 -36.34 -40.83
N THR A 110 -27.84 -37.46 -41.20
CA THR A 110 -27.58 -38.24 -42.41
C THR A 110 -28.10 -37.54 -43.68
N ASN A 111 -28.06 -36.20 -43.74
CA ASN A 111 -28.57 -35.42 -44.86
C ASN A 111 -27.39 -34.89 -45.70
N GLU A 112 -27.20 -35.47 -46.89
CA GLU A 112 -26.12 -35.14 -47.83
C GLU A 112 -26.09 -33.66 -48.21
N ALA A 113 -27.22 -32.95 -48.14
CA ALA A 113 -27.29 -31.51 -48.45
C ALA A 113 -26.53 -30.62 -47.45
N ILE A 114 -26.31 -31.09 -46.22
CA ILE A 114 -25.55 -30.36 -45.18
C ILE A 114 -24.06 -30.70 -45.27
N THR A 115 -23.74 -31.98 -45.48
CA THR A 115 -22.35 -32.49 -45.49
C THR A 115 -21.67 -32.32 -46.85
N SER A 116 -22.45 -32.25 -47.93
CA SER A 116 -21.99 -32.05 -49.31
C SER A 116 -22.95 -31.14 -50.09
N PRO A 117 -23.07 -29.85 -49.71
CA PRO A 117 -23.94 -28.90 -50.39
C PRO A 117 -23.55 -28.73 -51.86
N THR A 118 -24.56 -28.77 -52.74
CA THR A 118 -24.38 -28.64 -54.19
C THR A 118 -24.30 -27.17 -54.62
N ASP A 119 -25.00 -26.29 -53.91
CA ASP A 119 -25.03 -24.85 -54.14
C ASP A 119 -23.83 -24.11 -53.52
N ASP A 120 -23.37 -23.03 -54.16
CA ASP A 120 -22.17 -22.31 -53.75
C ASP A 120 -22.34 -21.58 -52.40
N LEU A 121 -23.57 -21.16 -52.08
CA LEU A 121 -23.90 -20.56 -50.78
C LEU A 121 -23.74 -21.60 -49.66
N GLY A 122 -24.30 -22.80 -49.84
CA GLY A 122 -24.15 -23.91 -48.90
C GLY A 122 -22.71 -24.37 -48.70
N LYS A 123 -21.90 -24.43 -49.77
CA LYS A 123 -20.45 -24.72 -49.65
C LYS A 123 -19.74 -23.65 -48.81
N SER A 124 -20.06 -22.39 -49.02
CA SER A 124 -19.48 -21.26 -48.29
C SER A 124 -19.85 -21.30 -46.81
N MET A 125 -21.13 -21.56 -46.50
CA MET A 125 -21.61 -21.71 -45.13
C MET A 125 -20.94 -22.89 -44.42
N LEU A 126 -20.82 -24.05 -45.08
CA LEU A 126 -20.14 -25.23 -44.51
C LEU A 126 -18.67 -24.93 -44.19
N GLN A 127 -17.96 -24.26 -45.11
CA GLN A 127 -16.57 -23.86 -44.91
C GLN A 127 -16.43 -22.86 -43.75
N LEU A 128 -17.35 -21.89 -43.64
CA LEU A 128 -17.35 -20.93 -42.53
C LEU A 128 -17.58 -21.62 -41.19
N THR A 129 -18.56 -22.54 -41.10
CA THR A 129 -18.81 -23.31 -39.87
C THR A 129 -17.58 -24.12 -39.47
N GLN A 130 -16.95 -24.84 -40.41
CA GLN A 130 -15.73 -25.61 -40.12
C GLN A 130 -14.55 -24.72 -39.66
N ARG A 131 -14.42 -23.52 -40.25
CA ARG A 131 -13.41 -22.54 -39.82
C ARG A 131 -13.71 -22.01 -38.42
N ALA A 132 -14.99 -21.72 -38.12
CA ALA A 132 -15.42 -21.26 -36.82
C ALA A 132 -15.16 -22.30 -35.72
N ASP A 133 -15.33 -23.60 -36.01
CA ASP A 133 -15.00 -24.68 -35.07
C ASP A 133 -13.50 -24.83 -34.83
N LYS A 134 -12.67 -24.70 -35.87
CA LYS A 134 -11.21 -24.68 -35.71
C LYS A 134 -10.75 -23.47 -34.88
N ALA A 135 -11.33 -22.29 -35.17
CA ALA A 135 -11.03 -21.06 -34.42
C ALA A 135 -11.46 -21.17 -32.95
N LYS A 136 -12.60 -21.83 -32.67
CA LYS A 136 -13.05 -22.12 -31.30
C LYS A 136 -11.98 -22.89 -30.52
N ALA A 137 -11.44 -23.97 -31.08
CA ALA A 137 -10.44 -24.77 -30.39
C ALA A 137 -9.20 -23.95 -30.01
N ILE A 138 -8.73 -23.09 -30.92
CA ILE A 138 -7.61 -22.17 -30.68
C ILE A 138 -7.98 -21.15 -29.59
N GLN A 139 -9.15 -20.52 -29.70
CA GLN A 139 -9.64 -19.54 -28.74
C GLN A 139 -9.77 -20.13 -27.33
N THR A 140 -10.30 -21.35 -27.20
CA THR A 140 -10.42 -22.05 -25.91
C THR A 140 -9.05 -22.32 -25.30
N GLU A 141 -8.07 -22.76 -26.10
CA GLU A 141 -6.71 -23.00 -25.61
C GLU A 141 -6.03 -21.68 -25.18
N LEU A 142 -6.18 -20.60 -25.94
CA LEU A 142 -5.66 -19.29 -25.57
C LEU A 142 -6.29 -18.75 -24.29
N LEU A 143 -7.60 -18.94 -24.08
CA LEU A 143 -8.29 -18.54 -22.85
C LEU A 143 -7.76 -19.34 -21.65
N LYS A 144 -7.51 -20.63 -21.81
CA LYS A 144 -6.91 -21.48 -20.77
C LYS A 144 -5.50 -21.01 -20.42
N GLN A 145 -4.68 -20.69 -21.42
CA GLN A 145 -3.35 -20.13 -21.19
C GLN A 145 -3.42 -18.79 -20.46
N PHE A 146 -4.46 -17.99 -20.74
CA PHE A 146 -4.63 -16.68 -20.11
C PHE A 146 -5.02 -16.83 -18.65
N ASP A 147 -5.94 -17.74 -18.35
CA ASP A 147 -6.28 -18.11 -16.97
C ASP A 147 -5.05 -18.58 -16.19
N VAL A 148 -4.24 -19.50 -16.76
CA VAL A 148 -2.99 -19.94 -16.13
C VAL A 148 -2.04 -18.77 -15.85
N ALA A 149 -1.91 -17.82 -16.79
CA ALA A 149 -1.08 -16.64 -16.58
C ALA A 149 -1.61 -15.73 -15.46
N VAL A 150 -2.93 -15.58 -15.35
CA VAL A 150 -3.59 -14.85 -14.24
C VAL A 150 -3.33 -15.56 -12.91
N GLU A 151 -3.43 -16.89 -12.85
CA GLU A 151 -3.14 -17.67 -11.65
C GLU A 151 -1.68 -17.55 -11.21
N ILE A 152 -0.73 -17.51 -12.15
CA ILE A 152 0.69 -17.26 -11.82
C ILE A 152 0.84 -15.88 -11.15
N LYS A 153 0.16 -14.84 -11.65
CA LYS A 153 0.17 -13.51 -11.02
C LYS A 153 -0.49 -13.52 -9.65
N ASN A 154 -1.60 -14.24 -9.49
CA ASN A 154 -2.28 -14.42 -8.21
C ASN A 154 -1.37 -15.11 -7.19
N GLN A 155 -0.64 -16.16 -7.60
CA GLN A 155 0.31 -16.85 -6.73
C GLN A 155 1.47 -15.94 -6.35
N ASN A 156 2.03 -15.17 -7.28
CA ASN A 156 3.09 -14.21 -6.98
C ASN A 156 2.61 -13.14 -5.97
N LEU A 157 1.34 -12.71 -6.03
CA LEU A 157 0.75 -11.82 -5.03
C LEU A 157 0.61 -12.49 -3.66
N LYS A 158 0.14 -13.75 -3.61
CA LYS A 158 0.04 -14.52 -2.36
C LYS A 158 1.43 -14.69 -1.72
N ASP A 159 2.43 -15.03 -2.53
CA ASP A 159 3.82 -15.17 -2.10
C ASP A 159 4.38 -13.86 -1.54
N LEU A 160 4.08 -12.71 -2.17
CA LEU A 160 4.51 -11.39 -1.70
C LEU A 160 3.84 -11.00 -0.38
N LYS A 161 2.55 -11.31 -0.22
CA LYS A 161 1.82 -11.09 1.03
C LYS A 161 2.42 -11.89 2.18
N GLU A 162 2.62 -13.19 1.96
CA GLU A 162 3.24 -14.09 2.93
C GLU A 162 4.64 -13.60 3.32
N GLU A 163 5.48 -13.21 2.34
CA GLU A 163 6.82 -12.67 2.62
C GLU A 163 6.74 -11.40 3.47
N ASN A 164 5.82 -10.49 3.16
CA ASN A 164 5.63 -9.26 3.92
C ASN A 164 5.15 -9.55 5.35
N ASP A 165 4.14 -10.41 5.51
CA ASP A 165 3.54 -10.73 6.81
C ASP A 165 4.55 -11.46 7.73
N LEU A 166 5.29 -12.44 7.21
CA LEU A 166 6.34 -13.13 7.97
C LEU A 166 7.49 -12.19 8.32
N SER A 167 7.90 -11.35 7.39
CA SER A 167 8.89 -10.32 7.66
C SER A 167 8.43 -9.40 8.78
N GLU A 168 7.14 -9.05 8.85
CA GLU A 168 6.58 -8.18 9.92
C GLU A 168 6.63 -8.84 11.29
N GLN A 169 6.59 -10.16 11.35
CA GLN A 169 6.82 -10.93 12.57
C GLN A 169 8.30 -11.13 12.90
N GLY A 170 9.22 -10.55 12.11
CA GLY A 170 10.66 -10.72 12.27
C GLY A 170 11.19 -12.07 11.80
N ILE A 171 10.39 -12.83 11.04
CA ILE A 171 10.75 -14.16 10.53
C ILE A 171 11.41 -13.98 9.15
N ALA A 172 12.67 -14.39 9.05
CA ALA A 172 13.40 -14.34 7.79
C ALA A 172 12.89 -15.41 6.81
N VAL A 173 12.36 -14.97 5.67
CA VAL A 173 11.90 -15.85 4.59
C VAL A 173 13.04 -16.09 3.61
N GLN A 174 13.26 -17.36 3.22
CA GLN A 174 14.28 -17.67 2.22
C GLN A 174 13.90 -17.10 0.84
N PRO A 175 14.87 -16.57 0.08
CA PRO A 175 14.60 -16.02 -1.24
C PRO A 175 14.09 -17.11 -2.19
N LYS A 176 12.87 -16.93 -2.71
CA LYS A 176 12.28 -17.80 -3.73
C LYS A 176 13.07 -17.64 -5.06
N PRO A 177 13.14 -18.69 -5.91
CA PRO A 177 13.82 -18.59 -7.21
C PRO A 177 13.30 -17.42 -8.05
N PHE A 178 14.22 -16.65 -8.64
CA PHE A 178 13.84 -15.49 -9.46
C PHE A 178 13.06 -15.91 -10.70
N LYS A 179 11.81 -15.47 -10.80
CA LYS A 179 11.02 -15.54 -12.04
C LYS A 179 11.11 -14.20 -12.77
N SER A 180 11.37 -14.24 -14.07
CA SER A 180 11.49 -13.02 -14.87
C SER A 180 10.11 -12.37 -15.09
N VAL A 181 9.82 -11.34 -14.29
CA VAL A 181 8.59 -10.54 -14.40
C VAL A 181 8.42 -9.94 -15.80
N THR A 182 9.53 -9.55 -16.44
CA THR A 182 9.52 -9.02 -17.81
C THR A 182 9.08 -10.07 -18.83
N ALA A 183 9.61 -11.29 -18.74
CA ALA A 183 9.23 -12.38 -19.62
C ALA A 183 7.74 -12.74 -19.46
N GLU A 184 7.27 -12.85 -18.20
CA GLU A 184 5.86 -13.10 -17.91
C GLU A 184 4.94 -12.01 -18.48
N ASN A 185 5.31 -10.73 -18.30
CA ASN A 185 4.51 -9.61 -18.80
C ASN A 185 4.49 -9.56 -20.33
N ASN A 186 5.59 -9.89 -20.99
CA ASN A 186 5.64 -9.96 -22.45
C ASN A 186 4.80 -11.12 -22.99
N ALA A 187 4.88 -12.30 -22.38
CA ALA A 187 4.03 -13.44 -22.73
C ALA A 187 2.54 -13.11 -22.55
N LEU A 188 2.18 -12.47 -21.44
CA LEU A 188 0.81 -12.04 -21.16
C LEU A 188 0.28 -11.03 -22.18
N LYS A 189 1.10 -10.07 -22.60
CA LYS A 189 0.76 -9.11 -23.66
C LYS A 189 0.53 -9.81 -25.00
N ALA A 190 1.44 -10.71 -25.39
CA ALA A 190 1.31 -11.46 -26.63
C ALA A 190 0.04 -12.31 -26.65
N LEU A 191 -0.28 -12.96 -25.52
CA LEU A 191 -1.48 -13.77 -25.37
C LEU A 191 -2.78 -12.96 -25.49
N LYS A 192 -2.81 -11.74 -24.91
CA LYS A 192 -3.95 -10.83 -25.07
C LYS A 192 -4.17 -10.46 -26.54
N VAL A 193 -3.10 -10.12 -27.25
CA VAL A 193 -3.18 -9.79 -28.68
C VAL A 193 -3.69 -10.99 -29.51
N GLN A 194 -3.17 -12.20 -29.27
CA GLN A 194 -3.66 -13.40 -29.95
C GLN A 194 -5.14 -13.70 -29.64
N LEU A 195 -5.58 -13.44 -28.40
CA LEU A 195 -6.98 -13.55 -28.00
C LEU A 195 -7.87 -12.50 -28.70
N ASP A 196 -7.40 -11.26 -28.80
CA ASP A 196 -8.07 -10.19 -29.54
C ASP A 196 -8.29 -10.60 -31.00
N GLU A 197 -7.21 -11.00 -31.68
CA GLU A 197 -7.23 -11.39 -33.09
C GLU A 197 -8.20 -12.55 -33.36
N ILE A 198 -8.15 -13.62 -32.54
CA ILE A 198 -9.03 -14.78 -32.75
C ILE A 198 -10.50 -14.47 -32.41
N ILE A 199 -10.75 -13.63 -31.39
CA ILE A 199 -12.11 -13.19 -31.04
C ILE A 199 -12.69 -12.33 -32.15
N GLU A 200 -11.92 -11.40 -32.71
CA GLU A 200 -12.34 -10.54 -33.81
C GLU A 200 -12.61 -11.38 -35.07
N GLN A 201 -11.66 -12.26 -35.44
CA GLN A 201 -11.82 -13.16 -36.58
C GLN A 201 -13.07 -14.02 -36.46
N ARG A 202 -13.32 -14.62 -35.28
CA ARG A 202 -14.49 -15.48 -35.07
C ARG A 202 -15.80 -14.69 -35.06
N SER A 203 -15.78 -13.46 -34.54
CA SER A 203 -16.93 -12.55 -34.60
C SER A 203 -17.29 -12.22 -36.04
N GLN A 204 -16.30 -11.92 -36.88
CA GLN A 204 -16.52 -11.65 -38.31
C GLN A 204 -17.06 -12.88 -39.04
N GLN A 205 -16.49 -14.06 -38.82
CA GLN A 205 -16.98 -15.31 -39.41
C GLN A 205 -18.43 -15.60 -39.04
N LEU A 206 -18.83 -15.32 -37.80
CA LEU A 206 -20.20 -15.49 -37.34
C LEU A 206 -21.16 -14.49 -38.00
N GLU A 207 -20.71 -13.25 -38.21
CA GLU A 207 -21.51 -12.23 -38.91
C GLU A 207 -21.69 -12.58 -40.40
N ASP A 208 -20.62 -13.04 -41.06
CA ASP A 208 -20.68 -13.53 -42.44
C ASP A 208 -21.64 -14.72 -42.55
N LEU A 209 -21.58 -15.67 -41.62
CA LEU A 209 -22.47 -16.84 -41.58
C LEU A 209 -23.94 -16.43 -41.36
N LYS A 210 -24.22 -15.45 -40.49
CA LYS A 210 -25.56 -14.88 -40.29
C LYS A 210 -26.08 -14.22 -41.57
N SER A 211 -25.24 -13.45 -42.25
CA SER A 211 -25.60 -12.81 -43.51
C SER A 211 -25.98 -13.86 -44.57
N MET A 212 -25.14 -14.87 -44.77
CA MET A 212 -25.40 -15.97 -45.71
C MET A 212 -26.66 -16.76 -45.36
N TYR A 213 -26.91 -17.02 -44.07
CA TYR A 213 -28.15 -17.65 -43.62
C TYR A 213 -29.39 -16.79 -43.93
N ASN A 214 -29.30 -15.47 -43.71
CA ASN A 214 -30.39 -14.54 -44.03
C ASN A 214 -30.65 -14.43 -45.54
N GLU A 215 -29.62 -14.59 -46.38
CA GLU A 215 -29.79 -14.67 -47.83
C GLU A 215 -30.45 -15.99 -48.24
N ARG A 216 -29.99 -17.12 -47.69
CA ARG A 216 -30.51 -18.45 -47.99
C ARG A 216 -31.99 -18.60 -47.60
N SER A 217 -32.36 -18.08 -46.43
CA SER A 217 -33.74 -18.14 -45.89
C SER A 217 -34.77 -17.35 -46.71
N LYS A 218 -34.35 -16.43 -47.58
CA LYS A 218 -35.25 -15.71 -48.50
C LYS A 218 -35.73 -16.56 -49.68
N VAL A 219 -35.04 -17.67 -49.98
CA VAL A 219 -35.39 -18.57 -51.08
C VAL A 219 -36.32 -19.66 -50.53
N ALA A 220 -37.57 -19.72 -50.99
CA ALA A 220 -38.57 -20.65 -50.47
C ALA A 220 -38.58 -21.99 -51.24
N THR A 221 -38.01 -23.06 -50.67
CA THR A 221 -38.17 -24.44 -51.18
C THR A 221 -38.23 -25.45 -50.01
N GLN A 222 -38.95 -26.57 -50.18
CA GLN A 222 -39.17 -27.57 -49.10
C GLN A 222 -37.87 -28.24 -48.59
N ASN A 223 -36.85 -28.42 -49.43
CA ASN A 223 -35.55 -28.98 -49.02
C ASN A 223 -34.66 -27.96 -48.27
N LEU A 224 -34.99 -26.67 -48.33
CA LEU A 224 -34.28 -25.63 -47.58
C LEU A 224 -34.67 -25.60 -46.10
N ASP A 225 -35.81 -26.18 -45.70
CA ASP A 225 -36.32 -26.08 -44.33
C ASP A 225 -35.43 -26.81 -43.31
N GLU A 226 -34.95 -28.03 -43.61
CA GLU A 226 -34.05 -28.77 -42.73
C GLU A 226 -32.65 -28.18 -42.67
N VAL A 227 -32.10 -27.76 -43.82
CA VAL A 227 -30.77 -27.15 -43.92
C VAL A 227 -30.75 -25.78 -43.23
N ASN A 228 -31.80 -24.97 -43.43
CA ASN A 228 -31.94 -23.70 -42.74
C ASN A 228 -32.10 -23.91 -41.23
N LEU A 229 -32.91 -24.89 -40.79
CA LEU A 229 -33.03 -25.20 -39.37
C LEU A 229 -31.69 -25.61 -38.75
N PHE A 230 -30.89 -26.40 -39.46
CA PHE A 230 -29.53 -26.75 -39.04
C PHE A 230 -28.67 -25.50 -38.85
N TYR A 231 -28.52 -24.66 -39.88
CA TYR A 231 -27.68 -23.47 -39.79
C TYR A 231 -28.19 -22.44 -38.78
N LYS A 232 -29.52 -22.36 -38.56
CA LYS A 232 -30.09 -21.54 -37.49
C LYS A 232 -29.59 -21.99 -36.12
N LYS A 233 -29.73 -23.29 -35.81
CA LYS A 233 -29.22 -23.87 -34.55
C LYS A 233 -27.70 -23.68 -34.42
N GLU A 234 -26.98 -23.79 -35.54
CA GLU A 234 -25.53 -23.65 -35.58
C GLU A 234 -25.08 -22.21 -35.28
N ILE A 235 -25.76 -21.22 -35.86
CA ILE A 235 -25.53 -19.81 -35.55
C ILE A 235 -25.85 -19.51 -34.08
N GLU A 236 -26.94 -20.05 -33.55
CA GLU A 236 -27.30 -19.91 -32.13
C GLU A 236 -26.20 -20.49 -31.22
N ARG A 237 -25.71 -21.69 -31.53
CA ARG A 237 -24.59 -22.35 -30.82
C ARG A 237 -23.32 -21.49 -30.86
N LEU A 238 -22.88 -21.11 -32.06
CA LEU A 238 -21.66 -20.33 -32.26
C LEU A 238 -21.74 -18.95 -31.59
N THR A 239 -22.91 -18.31 -31.61
CA THR A 239 -23.16 -17.03 -30.91
C THR A 239 -23.04 -17.19 -29.41
N ALA A 240 -23.66 -18.23 -28.83
CA ALA A 240 -23.58 -18.50 -27.39
C ALA A 240 -22.14 -18.80 -26.95
N GLU A 241 -21.39 -19.58 -27.74
CA GLU A 241 -20.00 -19.87 -27.45
C GLU A 241 -19.09 -18.64 -27.53
N GLN A 242 -19.30 -17.78 -28.54
CA GLN A 242 -18.53 -16.56 -28.68
C GLN A 242 -18.80 -15.59 -27.52
N LEU A 243 -20.06 -15.47 -27.09
CA LEU A 243 -20.43 -14.66 -25.93
C LEU A 243 -19.79 -15.17 -24.63
N ARG A 244 -19.71 -16.49 -24.45
CA ARG A 244 -18.99 -17.08 -23.31
C ARG A 244 -17.51 -16.73 -23.35
N ALA A 245 -16.87 -16.90 -24.50
CA ALA A 245 -15.46 -16.61 -24.67
C ALA A 245 -15.13 -15.13 -24.35
N THR A 246 -15.93 -14.19 -24.83
CA THR A 246 -15.74 -12.75 -24.54
C THR A 246 -16.03 -12.41 -23.08
N THR A 247 -17.02 -13.07 -22.47
CA THR A 247 -17.31 -12.90 -21.03
C THR A 247 -16.17 -13.43 -20.16
N THR A 248 -15.69 -14.65 -20.40
CA THR A 248 -14.56 -15.25 -19.68
C THR A 248 -13.32 -14.38 -19.82
N ARG A 249 -13.02 -13.90 -21.03
CA ARG A 249 -11.90 -12.98 -21.25
C ARG A 249 -12.03 -11.71 -20.39
N SER A 250 -13.20 -11.07 -20.40
CA SER A 250 -13.43 -9.85 -19.62
C SER A 250 -13.26 -10.09 -18.12
N GLN A 251 -13.73 -11.23 -17.60
CA GLN A 251 -13.55 -11.63 -16.21
C GLN A 251 -12.06 -11.82 -15.86
N LEU A 252 -11.29 -12.50 -16.73
CA LEU A 252 -9.85 -12.67 -16.54
C LEU A 252 -9.09 -11.33 -16.57
N GLU A 253 -9.50 -10.40 -17.43
CA GLU A 253 -8.93 -9.04 -17.46
C GLU A 253 -9.23 -8.27 -16.18
N SER A 254 -10.47 -8.33 -15.66
CA SER A 254 -10.84 -7.71 -14.38
C SER A 254 -10.01 -8.28 -13.23
N ARG A 255 -9.92 -9.60 -13.14
CA ARG A 255 -9.14 -10.30 -12.10
C ARG A 255 -7.66 -9.93 -12.15
N LEU A 256 -7.09 -9.82 -13.36
CA LEU A 256 -5.70 -9.39 -13.52
C LEU A 256 -5.47 -7.95 -13.01
N GLU A 257 -6.42 -7.04 -13.23
CA GLU A 257 -6.32 -5.66 -12.76
C GLU A 257 -6.42 -5.57 -11.23
N GLU A 258 -7.32 -6.35 -10.62
CA GLU A 258 -7.40 -6.46 -9.16
C GLU A 258 -6.09 -6.98 -8.55
N ILE A 259 -5.51 -8.03 -9.14
CA ILE A 259 -4.20 -8.57 -8.72
C ILE A 259 -3.12 -7.51 -8.86
N ARG A 260 -3.12 -6.72 -9.95
CA ARG A 260 -2.15 -5.64 -10.17
C ARG A 260 -2.24 -4.58 -9.06
N ILE A 261 -3.44 -4.12 -8.73
CA ILE A 261 -3.66 -3.12 -7.68
C ILE A 261 -3.21 -3.65 -6.32
N ALA A 262 -3.59 -4.88 -5.96
CA ALA A 262 -3.18 -5.52 -4.71
C ALA A 262 -1.66 -5.73 -4.63
N THR A 263 -1.02 -6.09 -5.74
CA THR A 263 0.45 -6.23 -5.80
C THR A 263 1.16 -4.90 -5.54
N GLU A 264 0.67 -3.81 -6.13
CA GLU A 264 1.25 -2.48 -5.90
C GLU A 264 1.04 -2.00 -4.46
N PHE A 265 -0.08 -2.36 -3.83
CA PHE A 265 -0.29 -2.10 -2.40
C PHE A 265 0.76 -2.81 -1.53
N GLU A 266 0.98 -4.12 -1.74
CA GLU A 266 1.96 -4.88 -0.95
C GLU A 266 3.40 -4.41 -1.18
N LYS A 267 3.76 -4.03 -2.42
CA LYS A 267 5.06 -3.40 -2.68
C LYS A 267 5.21 -2.09 -1.91
N ARG A 268 4.18 -1.25 -1.91
CA ARG A 268 4.21 0.02 -1.16
C ARG A 268 4.32 -0.20 0.35
N ARG A 269 3.64 -1.21 0.89
CA ARG A 269 3.75 -1.61 2.31
C ARG A 269 5.19 -1.97 2.66
N ARG A 270 5.83 -2.82 1.86
CA ARG A 270 7.25 -3.20 2.04
C ARG A 270 8.19 -2.01 1.96
N ILE A 271 7.99 -1.11 0.98
CA ILE A 271 8.84 0.10 0.82
C ILE A 271 8.69 1.02 2.02
N LYS A 272 7.45 1.27 2.49
CA LYS A 272 7.21 2.09 3.67
C LYS A 272 7.88 1.53 4.91
N ARG A 273 7.82 0.20 5.09
CA ARG A 273 8.48 -0.45 6.21
C ARG A 273 10.00 -0.38 6.11
N ALA A 274 10.60 -0.69 4.96
CA ALA A 274 12.04 -0.55 4.79
C ALA A 274 12.50 0.90 5.04
N ALA A 275 11.68 1.89 4.70
CA ALA A 275 11.95 3.29 5.03
C ALA A 275 11.81 3.60 6.54
N PHE A 276 10.95 2.88 7.27
CA PHE A 276 10.81 2.99 8.72
C PHE A 276 11.95 2.26 9.46
N ASP A 277 12.25 1.02 9.09
CA ASP A 277 13.29 0.21 9.73
C ASP A 277 14.69 0.84 9.60
N ASN A 278 14.97 1.53 8.48
CA ASN A 278 16.21 2.26 8.25
C ASN A 278 16.14 3.75 8.66
N GLU A 279 15.16 4.14 9.46
CA GLU A 279 14.96 5.55 9.83
C GLU A 279 16.11 6.11 10.67
N GLU A 280 16.63 5.35 11.64
CA GLU A 280 17.77 5.79 12.45
C GLU A 280 19.03 5.97 11.61
N GLU A 281 19.32 5.02 10.72
CA GLU A 281 20.48 5.12 9.81
C GLU A 281 20.32 6.30 8.83
N ARG A 282 19.12 6.49 8.26
CA ARG A 282 18.82 7.64 7.41
C ARG A 282 19.01 8.95 8.18
N PHE A 283 18.48 9.03 9.40
CA PHE A 283 18.61 10.22 10.24
C PHE A 283 20.08 10.53 10.50
N ALA A 284 20.90 9.55 10.86
CA ALA A 284 22.34 9.73 11.05
C ALA A 284 23.05 10.25 9.79
N GLN A 285 22.75 9.68 8.61
CA GLN A 285 23.30 10.15 7.33
C GLN A 285 22.84 11.58 6.99
N ASP A 286 21.58 11.89 7.25
CA ASP A 286 20.99 13.20 7.00
C ASP A 286 21.60 14.28 7.92
N ARG A 287 21.87 13.95 9.18
CA ARG A 287 22.62 14.82 10.11
C ARG A 287 24.05 15.07 9.65
N ALA A 288 24.78 14.01 9.31
CA ALA A 288 26.16 14.13 8.81
C ALA A 288 26.23 14.98 7.52
N THR A 289 25.25 14.83 6.62
CA THR A 289 25.14 15.63 5.40
C THR A 289 24.90 17.11 5.72
N LEU A 290 23.98 17.41 6.64
CA LEU A 290 23.70 18.79 7.05
C LEU A 290 24.94 19.46 7.67
N GLU A 291 25.65 18.75 8.54
CA GLU A 291 26.90 19.24 9.13
C GLU A 291 27.97 19.50 8.06
N SER A 292 28.11 18.59 7.09
CA SER A 292 29.02 18.80 5.96
C SER A 292 28.64 20.04 5.15
N ILE A 293 27.35 20.28 4.89
CA ILE A 293 26.90 21.48 4.16
C ILE A 293 27.23 22.74 4.97
N ARG A 294 26.88 22.78 6.27
CA ARG A 294 27.17 23.92 7.14
C ARG A 294 28.67 24.28 7.21
N THR A 295 29.55 23.28 7.16
CA THR A 295 31.00 23.48 7.28
C THR A 295 31.74 23.70 5.95
N SER A 296 31.26 23.12 4.85
CA SER A 296 31.92 23.21 3.54
C SER A 296 31.40 24.32 2.64
N THR A 297 30.19 24.81 2.86
CA THR A 297 29.60 25.87 2.04
C THR A 297 30.20 27.23 2.43
N ALA A 298 30.93 27.84 1.50
CA ALA A 298 31.40 29.21 1.62
C ALA A 298 30.26 30.22 1.41
N THR A 299 30.33 31.36 2.08
CA THR A 299 29.41 32.48 1.86
C THR A 299 29.52 32.98 0.43
N SER A 300 28.37 33.18 -0.23
CA SER A 300 28.31 33.67 -1.60
C SER A 300 28.71 35.14 -1.69
N GLU A 301 29.63 35.48 -2.61
CA GLU A 301 30.00 36.87 -2.91
C GLU A 301 28.89 37.61 -3.71
N THR A 302 28.10 36.86 -4.48
CA THR A 302 26.94 37.37 -5.22
C THR A 302 25.66 37.15 -4.41
N ALA A 303 24.84 38.20 -4.27
CA ALA A 303 23.55 38.10 -3.63
C ALA A 303 22.62 37.19 -4.44
N LEU A 304 22.18 36.08 -3.84
CA LEU A 304 21.23 35.15 -4.45
C LEU A 304 19.84 35.79 -4.52
N THR A 305 19.07 35.49 -5.57
CA THR A 305 17.68 35.92 -5.73
C THR A 305 16.72 34.75 -5.52
N SER A 306 15.41 35.02 -5.55
CA SER A 306 14.39 34.00 -5.32
C SER A 306 14.35 32.92 -6.39
N GLU A 307 14.75 33.27 -7.62
CA GLU A 307 14.77 32.38 -8.78
C GLU A 307 15.89 31.33 -8.65
N ASP A 308 16.87 31.57 -7.78
CA ASP A 308 17.94 30.62 -7.50
C ASP A 308 17.48 29.46 -6.61
N PHE A 309 16.31 29.55 -5.95
CA PHE A 309 15.83 28.54 -5.01
C PHE A 309 14.72 27.65 -5.62
N ASP A 310 14.93 26.32 -5.59
CA ASP A 310 13.84 25.35 -5.80
C ASP A 310 13.15 25.12 -4.45
N PHE A 311 11.92 25.60 -4.28
CA PHE A 311 11.16 25.44 -3.03
C PHE A 311 10.43 24.09 -2.93
N GLY A 312 10.38 23.33 -4.04
CA GLY A 312 9.65 22.08 -4.13
C GLY A 312 8.13 22.23 -3.97
N GLU A 313 7.51 21.41 -3.13
CA GLU A 313 6.06 21.37 -2.97
C GLU A 313 5.53 22.55 -2.14
N ALA A 314 4.63 23.35 -2.72
CA ALA A 314 3.96 24.41 -2.01
C ALA A 314 2.98 23.86 -0.94
N LEU A 315 3.12 24.35 0.29
CA LEU A 315 2.27 23.92 1.42
C LEU A 315 0.93 24.68 1.50
N GLY A 316 0.80 25.80 0.79
CA GLY A 316 -0.36 26.69 0.84
C GLY A 316 -0.44 27.52 2.14
N ASN A 317 -1.58 28.17 2.35
CA ASN A 317 -1.80 29.10 3.48
C ASN A 317 -2.34 28.41 4.75
N ASN A 318 -2.80 27.15 4.64
CA ASN A 318 -3.36 26.41 5.77
C ASN A 318 -2.25 25.70 6.55
N ILE A 319 -2.35 25.68 7.87
CA ILE A 319 -1.41 24.95 8.73
C ILE A 319 -1.60 23.45 8.50
N LYS A 320 -0.57 22.76 7.98
CA LYS A 320 -0.58 21.29 7.88
C LYS A 320 -0.22 20.67 9.22
N ILE A 321 -0.91 19.59 9.60
CA ILE A 321 -0.64 18.83 10.83
C ILE A 321 0.03 17.52 10.42
N LEU A 322 1.25 17.31 10.89
CA LEU A 322 2.00 16.07 10.77
C LEU A 322 2.03 15.38 12.13
N LYS A 323 2.00 14.05 12.14
CA LYS A 323 1.95 13.25 13.36
C LYS A 323 3.04 12.19 13.35
N ASN A 324 3.55 11.86 14.53
CA ASN A 324 4.50 10.76 14.74
C ASN A 324 5.74 10.89 13.84
N ILE A 325 6.33 12.09 13.82
CA ILE A 325 7.59 12.37 13.14
C ILE A 325 8.74 12.05 14.11
N ASN A 326 9.43 10.94 13.86
CA ASN A 326 10.55 10.48 14.68
C ASN A 326 11.71 11.50 14.65
N ASN A 327 12.46 11.57 15.76
CA ASN A 327 13.61 12.47 15.94
C ASN A 327 13.30 13.97 15.77
N VAL A 328 12.04 14.36 15.97
CA VAL A 328 11.57 15.74 15.92
C VAL A 328 10.68 16.00 17.12
N ASP A 329 10.69 17.21 17.67
CA ASP A 329 9.80 17.54 18.79
C ASP A 329 8.41 17.98 18.29
N SER A 330 7.40 17.78 19.12
CA SER A 330 6.10 18.44 18.93
C SER A 330 6.27 19.98 18.95
N GLY A 331 5.55 20.69 18.08
CA GLY A 331 5.63 22.15 17.96
C GLY A 331 5.17 22.71 16.61
N PHE A 332 5.36 24.00 16.42
CA PHE A 332 5.07 24.72 15.18
C PHE A 332 6.38 25.10 14.47
N TYR A 333 6.54 24.63 13.24
CA TYR A 333 7.75 24.79 12.44
C TYR A 333 7.50 25.75 11.28
N LEU A 334 8.44 26.67 11.07
CA LEU A 334 8.47 27.54 9.90
C LEU A 334 9.17 26.84 8.74
N ILE A 335 8.38 26.21 7.88
CA ILE A 335 8.88 25.49 6.71
C ILE A 335 9.12 26.47 5.57
N ILE A 336 10.31 26.44 4.99
CA ILE A 336 10.67 27.28 3.84
C ILE A 336 10.73 26.51 2.52
N ALA A 337 10.93 25.19 2.54
CA ALA A 337 10.91 24.34 1.35
C ALA A 337 10.55 22.89 1.67
N VAL A 338 10.01 22.17 0.69
CA VAL A 338 9.62 20.76 0.82
C VAL A 338 10.06 19.96 -0.40
N HIS A 339 10.93 18.96 -0.20
CA HIS A 339 11.45 18.13 -1.29
C HIS A 339 11.24 16.65 -1.04
N THR A 340 11.05 15.88 -2.11
CA THR A 340 11.12 14.41 -2.07
C THR A 340 12.52 13.87 -2.42
N ASP A 341 13.36 14.71 -3.04
CA ASP A 341 14.68 14.36 -3.54
C ASP A 341 15.81 14.90 -2.66
N LYS A 342 16.78 14.03 -2.34
CA LYS A 342 17.92 14.35 -1.46
C LYS A 342 18.86 15.40 -2.05
N ALA A 343 19.09 15.38 -3.37
CA ALA A 343 19.99 16.30 -4.05
C ALA A 343 19.39 17.71 -4.09
N LYS A 344 18.11 17.83 -4.43
CA LYS A 344 17.38 19.10 -4.38
C LYS A 344 17.36 19.71 -2.98
N ARG A 345 17.10 18.88 -1.97
CA ARG A 345 17.18 19.27 -0.55
C ARG A 345 18.59 19.77 -0.19
N ASN A 346 19.66 19.08 -0.61
CA ASN A 346 21.03 19.52 -0.34
C ASN A 346 21.38 20.83 -1.05
N GLU A 347 20.95 20.99 -2.30
CA GLU A 347 21.17 22.22 -3.08
C GLU A 347 20.48 23.41 -2.42
N PHE A 348 19.22 23.25 -1.99
CA PHE A 348 18.49 24.29 -1.28
C PHE A 348 19.18 24.68 0.02
N LEU A 349 19.55 23.69 0.87
CA LEU A 349 20.28 23.94 2.11
C LEU A 349 21.60 24.68 1.86
N SER A 350 22.37 24.27 0.86
CA SER A 350 23.64 24.90 0.49
C SER A 350 23.44 26.37 0.09
N LYS A 351 22.41 26.69 -0.69
CA LYS A 351 22.11 28.08 -1.08
C LYS A 351 21.68 28.94 0.12
N VAL A 352 20.92 28.38 1.07
CA VAL A 352 20.53 29.09 2.29
C VAL A 352 21.76 29.35 3.18
N VAL A 353 22.64 28.36 3.36
CA VAL A 353 23.90 28.53 4.10
C VAL A 353 24.82 29.54 3.42
N ALA A 354 24.96 29.47 2.09
CA ALA A 354 25.73 30.44 1.31
C ALA A 354 25.18 31.87 1.41
N SER A 355 23.88 32.02 1.68
CA SER A 355 23.23 33.31 1.97
C SER A 355 23.50 33.83 3.40
N GLY A 356 24.32 33.13 4.18
CA GLY A 356 24.73 33.50 5.55
C GLY A 356 23.82 32.99 6.66
N ARG A 357 22.93 32.01 6.40
CA ARG A 357 22.07 31.42 7.43
C ARG A 357 22.43 29.96 7.71
N ASP A 358 23.12 29.75 8.82
CA ASP A 358 23.59 28.44 9.30
C ASP A 358 22.57 27.71 10.21
N THR A 359 21.61 28.42 10.80
CA THR A 359 20.55 27.85 11.66
C THR A 359 19.49 27.03 10.92
N ILE A 360 19.68 26.77 9.63
CA ILE A 360 18.77 25.99 8.80
C ILE A 360 18.82 24.51 9.17
N ASP A 361 17.67 23.88 9.29
CA ASP A 361 17.53 22.46 9.60
C ASP A 361 16.41 21.83 8.74
N PHE A 362 16.26 20.51 8.81
CA PHE A 362 15.18 19.79 8.17
C PHE A 362 14.85 18.51 8.93
N PHE A 363 13.64 18.02 8.73
CA PHE A 363 13.25 16.67 9.12
C PHE A 363 12.66 15.91 7.93
N PHE A 364 12.55 14.60 8.08
CA PHE A 364 11.95 13.73 7.08
C PHE A 364 10.70 13.06 7.63
N ASP A 365 9.61 13.11 6.87
CA ASP A 365 8.38 12.40 7.20
C ASP A 365 8.30 11.10 6.40
N VAL A 366 8.41 9.96 7.09
CA VAL A 366 8.29 8.61 6.52
C VAL A 366 6.94 8.36 5.85
N ASN A 367 5.86 9.01 6.32
CA ASN A 367 4.52 8.77 5.80
C ASN A 367 4.33 9.40 4.42
N THR A 368 4.91 10.58 4.21
CA THR A 368 4.81 11.33 2.96
C THR A 368 6.06 11.22 2.08
N ASN A 369 7.15 10.63 2.58
CA ASN A 369 8.45 10.54 1.91
C ASN A 369 8.99 11.93 1.51
N LYS A 370 8.87 12.90 2.42
CA LYS A 370 9.22 14.32 2.19
C LYS A 370 10.18 14.84 3.24
N TYR A 371 11.12 15.65 2.76
CA TYR A 371 12.00 16.50 3.55
C TYR A 371 11.34 17.86 3.75
N TYR A 372 11.14 18.26 5.00
CA TYR A 372 10.63 19.56 5.39
C TYR A 372 11.77 20.40 5.94
N ILE A 373 12.13 21.45 5.21
CA ILE A 373 13.25 22.33 5.55
C ILE A 373 12.72 23.52 6.35
N PHE A 374 13.27 23.76 7.53
CA PHE A 374 12.84 24.79 8.47
C PHE A 374 14.03 25.50 9.11
N TYR A 375 13.82 26.68 9.69
CA TYR A 375 14.89 27.35 10.45
C TYR A 375 14.49 27.75 11.87
N GLU A 376 13.21 27.62 12.25
CA GLU A 376 12.74 27.97 13.59
C GLU A 376 11.56 27.10 14.01
N LYS A 377 11.51 26.77 15.31
CA LYS A 377 10.47 26.01 15.99
C LYS A 377 9.86 26.90 17.09
N PHE A 378 8.55 26.78 17.28
CA PHE A 378 7.80 27.47 18.33
C PHE A 378 6.89 26.50 19.07
N ASP A 379 6.72 26.70 20.38
CA ASP A 379 5.80 25.87 21.18
C ASP A 379 4.34 26.36 21.09
N SER A 380 4.11 27.59 20.62
CA SER A 380 2.77 28.18 20.50
C SER A 380 2.47 28.71 19.10
N ILE A 381 1.22 28.57 18.68
CA ILE A 381 0.72 29.08 17.40
C ILE A 381 0.80 30.61 17.30
N GLU A 382 0.66 31.32 18.43
CA GLU A 382 0.76 32.77 18.48
C GLU A 382 2.19 33.25 18.16
N ALA A 383 3.20 32.62 18.77
CA ALA A 383 4.60 32.93 18.50
C ALA A 383 4.97 32.62 17.04
N ALA A 384 4.55 31.46 16.54
CA ALA A 384 4.81 31.03 15.17
C ALA A 384 4.17 31.97 14.14
N ASN A 385 2.93 32.40 14.36
CA ASN A 385 2.26 33.38 13.51
C ASN A 385 2.93 34.76 13.54
N ASN A 386 3.40 35.19 14.72
CA ASN A 386 4.13 36.45 14.85
C ASN A 386 5.46 36.41 14.09
N ALA A 387 6.18 35.28 14.13
CA ALA A 387 7.40 35.08 13.36
C ALA A 387 7.12 35.03 11.85
N LEU A 388 6.06 34.33 11.42
CA LEU A 388 5.63 34.29 10.01
C LEU A 388 5.31 35.70 9.46
N LYS A 389 4.69 36.57 10.27
CA LYS A 389 4.44 37.98 9.91
C LYS A 389 5.72 38.81 9.81
N ARG A 390 6.78 38.44 10.54
CA ARG A 390 8.08 39.12 10.57
C ARG A 390 9.09 38.52 9.60
N LYS A 391 8.66 37.71 8.63
CA LYS A 391 9.49 36.85 7.77
C LYS A 391 10.64 37.50 6.96
N GLY A 392 10.86 38.80 7.09
CA GLY A 392 11.92 39.52 6.39
C GLY A 392 11.75 39.47 4.87
N SER A 393 12.75 39.99 4.15
CA SER A 393 12.79 40.04 2.68
C SER A 393 13.83 39.09 2.09
N ASN A 394 14.29 38.10 2.87
CA ASN A 394 15.29 37.16 2.38
C ASN A 394 14.69 36.28 1.26
N PRO A 395 15.44 36.03 0.17
CA PRO A 395 14.93 35.32 -1.01
C PRO A 395 14.33 33.94 -0.70
N TYR A 396 14.90 33.22 0.26
CA TYR A 396 14.46 31.88 0.67
C TYR A 396 13.19 31.86 1.55
N ASN A 397 12.64 33.02 1.95
CA ASN A 397 11.46 33.11 2.82
C ASN A 397 10.13 33.30 2.06
N ILE A 398 10.15 33.35 0.72
CA ILE A 398 8.96 33.68 -0.09
C ILE A 398 7.81 32.72 0.17
N ASN A 399 8.07 31.41 0.10
CA ASN A 399 7.08 30.35 0.24
C ASN A 399 6.98 29.80 1.67
N MET A 400 7.35 30.60 2.67
CA MET A 400 7.32 30.14 4.05
C MET A 400 5.90 29.85 4.54
N SER A 401 5.71 28.67 5.12
CA SER A 401 4.44 28.15 5.63
C SER A 401 4.61 27.54 7.03
N LEU A 402 3.51 27.43 7.77
CA LEU A 402 3.50 26.81 9.10
C LEU A 402 3.09 25.33 9.01
N VAL A 403 3.85 24.49 9.70
CA VAL A 403 3.50 23.07 9.93
C VAL A 403 3.48 22.80 11.43
N LYS A 404 2.43 22.14 11.91
CA LYS A 404 2.32 21.65 13.28
C LYS A 404 2.75 20.19 13.31
N ILE A 405 3.62 19.84 14.26
CA ILE A 405 4.01 18.46 14.54
C ILE A 405 3.40 18.03 15.87
N GLU A 406 2.75 16.88 15.88
CA GLU A 406 2.15 16.23 17.05
C GLU A 406 2.70 14.81 17.19
N ASN A 407 3.68 14.64 18.07
CA ASN A 407 4.23 13.33 18.43
C ASN A 407 3.58 12.85 19.72
N GLN A 408 3.17 11.57 19.72
CA GLN A 408 2.51 10.92 20.85
C GLN A 408 3.49 10.17 21.74
#